data_AF-A0A7X9C7V4-F1
#
_entry.id   AF-A0A7X9C7V4-F1
#
_cell.length_a   1.000
_cell.length_b   1.000
_cell.length_c   1.000
_cell.angle_alpha   90.00
_cell.angle_beta   90.00
_cell.angle_gamma   90.00
#
_symmetry.space_group_name_H-M   'P 1'
#
loop_
_entity.id
_entity.type
_entity.pdbx_description
1 polymer ?
#
loop_
_entity_poly.entity_id
_entity_poly.type
_entity_poly.pdbx_seq_one_letter_code
_entity_poly.pdbx_strand_id
1 'polypeptide(L)'
;AAAVHRSADERPGWHPSQQLQPREALAASTDGIPALRVGGPADVVLLEEDPFTEVPLGPGGVMVESAAREAAQRLRETDVLATVVAGRLESQR
;
A
#
# COMPACT_ATOMS: atom_id res chain seq x y z
N ALA A 1 0.07 3.53 -4.70
CA ALA A 1 1.32 2.82 -5.03
C ALA A 1 2.54 3.72 -5.32
N ALA A 2 2.37 4.96 -5.78
CA ALA A 2 3.51 5.82 -6.16
C ALA A 2 4.52 6.12 -5.02
N ALA A 3 4.09 6.11 -3.76
CA ALA A 3 4.97 6.26 -2.60
C ALA A 3 5.94 5.07 -2.42
N VAL A 4 5.59 3.90 -2.94
CA VAL A 4 6.43 2.68 -2.87
C VAL A 4 7.39 2.62 -4.06
N HIS A 5 6.89 2.89 -5.26
CA HIS A 5 7.71 2.96 -6.47
C HIS A 5 7.18 4.03 -7.41
N ARG A 6 7.96 5.08 -7.61
CA ARG A 6 7.60 6.26 -8.40
C ARG A 6 8.28 6.22 -9.76
N SER A 7 7.75 5.43 -10.69
CA SER A 7 8.13 5.49 -12.11
C SER A 7 6.90 5.71 -12.99
N ALA A 8 7.12 6.28 -14.16
CA ALA A 8 6.09 6.41 -15.20
C ALA A 8 6.10 5.22 -16.19
N ASP A 9 7.16 4.42 -16.19
CA ASP A 9 7.41 3.30 -17.10
C ASP A 9 8.46 2.32 -16.50
N GLU A 10 9.18 1.56 -17.32
CA GLU A 10 10.17 0.58 -16.88
C GLU A 10 11.48 1.18 -16.34
N ARG A 11 11.66 2.51 -16.39
CA ARG A 11 12.84 3.18 -15.82
C ARG A 11 12.92 3.01 -14.30
N PRO A 12 14.12 3.17 -13.70
CA PRO A 12 14.27 3.22 -12.26
C PRO A 12 13.36 4.26 -11.61
N GLY A 13 12.91 3.99 -10.39
CA GLY A 13 12.08 4.93 -9.64
C GLY A 13 12.78 6.28 -9.43
N TRP A 14 12.03 7.37 -9.53
CA TRP A 14 12.51 8.70 -9.20
C TRP A 14 12.68 8.83 -7.67
N HIS A 15 13.84 9.32 -7.23
CA HIS A 15 14.25 9.43 -5.81
C HIS A 15 14.03 8.13 -5.00
N PRO A 16 14.80 7.06 -5.28
CA PRO A 16 14.65 5.78 -4.56
C PRO A 16 14.79 5.90 -3.04
N SER A 17 15.59 6.86 -2.55
CA SER A 17 15.77 7.12 -1.12
C SER A 17 14.54 7.72 -0.42
N GLN A 18 13.52 8.15 -1.17
CA GLN A 18 12.25 8.67 -0.64
C GLN A 18 11.11 7.67 -0.75
N GLN A 19 11.39 6.43 -1.19
CA GLN A 19 10.38 5.39 -1.22
C GLN A 19 10.01 4.96 0.21
N LEU A 20 8.75 4.60 0.39
CA LEU A 20 8.22 4.05 1.64
C LEU A 20 7.87 2.57 1.45
N GLN A 21 8.01 1.77 2.51
CA GLN A 21 7.48 0.42 2.51
C GLN A 21 5.96 0.44 2.29
N PRO A 22 5.36 -0.60 1.68
CA PRO A 22 3.91 -0.64 1.44
C PRO A 22 3.04 -0.33 2.66
N ARG A 23 3.40 -0.87 3.84
CA ARG A 23 2.66 -0.63 5.09
C ARG A 23 2.82 0.80 5.61
N GLU A 24 4.00 1.40 5.43
CA GLU A 24 4.26 2.81 5.80
C GLU A 24 3.48 3.76 4.89
N ALA A 25 3.43 3.47 3.59
CA ALA A 25 2.64 4.24 2.63
C ALA A 25 1.14 4.18 2.95
N LEU A 26 0.62 3.02 3.35
CA LEU A 26 -0.77 2.91 3.82
C LEU A 26 -1.00 3.75 5.06
N ALA A 27 -0.17 3.58 6.10
CA ALA A 27 -0.31 4.32 7.35
C ALA A 27 -0.27 5.85 7.12
N ALA A 28 0.63 6.34 6.26
CA ALA A 28 0.69 7.75 5.89
C ALA A 28 -0.56 8.24 5.14
N SER A 29 -1.30 7.34 4.49
CA SER A 29 -2.53 7.65 3.74
C SER A 29 -3.80 7.56 4.58
N THR A 30 -3.74 6.93 5.76
CA THR A 30 -4.89 6.64 6.64
C THR A 30 -4.73 7.26 8.04
N ASP A 31 -4.12 8.44 8.12
CA ASP A 31 -3.86 9.16 9.38
C ASP A 31 -3.13 8.31 10.45
N GLY A 32 -2.30 7.38 10.01
CA GLY A 32 -1.53 6.49 10.86
C GLY A 32 -2.33 5.37 11.53
N ILE A 33 -3.57 5.09 11.10
CA ILE A 33 -4.39 4.00 11.66
C ILE A 33 -3.81 2.66 11.20
N PRO A 34 -3.20 1.85 12.09
CA PRO A 34 -2.46 0.65 11.67
C PRO A 34 -3.29 -0.64 11.77
N ALA A 35 -4.44 -0.58 12.44
CA ALA A 35 -5.29 -1.73 12.71
C ALA A 35 -6.70 -1.30 13.11
N LEU A 36 -7.68 -2.18 12.87
CA LEU A 36 -9.04 -2.02 13.39
C LEU A 36 -9.07 -2.15 14.91
N ARG A 37 -9.81 -1.27 15.57
CA ARG A 37 -10.03 -1.31 17.02
C ARG A 37 -11.46 -0.92 17.34
N VAL A 38 -12.01 -1.52 18.40
CA VAL A 38 -13.32 -1.12 18.94
C VAL A 38 -13.28 0.36 19.32
N GLY A 39 -14.31 1.10 18.90
CA GLY A 39 -14.42 2.56 19.10
C GLY A 39 -13.64 3.40 18.09
N GLY A 40 -12.89 2.79 17.16
CA GLY A 40 -12.25 3.49 16.04
C GLY A 40 -13.19 3.75 14.86
N PRO A 41 -12.71 4.43 13.79
CA PRO A 41 -13.47 4.62 12.57
C PRO A 41 -13.89 3.30 11.96
N ALA A 42 -15.14 3.25 11.48
CA ALA A 42 -15.70 2.09 10.80
C ALA A 42 -15.56 2.23 9.27
N ASP A 43 -14.37 2.66 8.83
CA ASP A 43 -14.00 2.82 7.43
C ASP A 43 -13.03 1.71 7.06
N VAL A 44 -13.48 0.75 6.25
CA VAL A 44 -12.76 -0.51 5.99
C VAL A 44 -12.93 -0.91 4.53
N VAL A 45 -11.85 -1.44 3.95
CA VAL A 45 -11.87 -2.13 2.67
C VAL A 45 -11.55 -3.62 2.88
N LEU A 46 -12.38 -4.49 2.31
CA LEU A 46 -12.12 -5.93 2.25
C LEU A 46 -11.40 -6.23 0.94
N LEU A 47 -10.25 -6.86 1.04
CA LEU A 47 -9.41 -7.23 -0.10
C LEU A 47 -9.49 -8.74 -0.32
N GLU A 48 -9.36 -9.17 -1.58
CA GLU A 48 -9.33 -10.59 -1.92
C GLU A 48 -8.08 -11.30 -1.36
N GLU A 49 -6.93 -10.61 -1.41
CA GLU A 49 -5.64 -11.11 -0.93
C GLU A 49 -4.90 -10.05 -0.11
N ASP A 50 -3.95 -10.47 0.73
CA ASP A 50 -3.05 -9.54 1.42
C ASP A 50 -2.08 -8.90 0.39
N PRO A 51 -2.15 -7.58 0.15
CA PRO A 51 -1.28 -6.95 -0.83
C PRO A 51 0.13 -6.69 -0.27
N PHE A 52 0.38 -6.94 1.01
CA PHE A 52 1.62 -6.60 1.68
C PHE A 52 2.64 -7.73 1.66
N THR A 53 3.75 -7.47 0.99
CA THR A 53 4.98 -8.25 1.09
C THR A 53 6.08 -7.37 1.64
N GLU A 54 6.97 -7.93 2.47
CA GLU A 54 8.18 -7.22 2.89
C GLU A 54 9.04 -6.93 1.65
N VAL A 55 9.44 -5.66 1.47
CA VAL A 55 10.30 -5.27 0.36
C VAL A 55 11.74 -5.21 0.87
N PRO A 56 12.65 -6.06 0.38
CA PRO A 56 14.01 -6.10 0.88
C PRO A 56 14.74 -4.78 0.63
N LEU A 57 15.59 -4.41 1.58
CA LEU A 57 16.47 -3.24 1.48
C LEU A 57 17.83 -3.67 0.90
N GLY A 58 18.31 -2.91 -0.06
CA GLY A 58 19.67 -2.96 -0.57
C GLY A 58 20.62 -2.00 0.16
N PRO A 59 21.82 -1.76 -0.41
CA PRO A 59 22.79 -0.83 0.15
C PRO A 59 22.21 0.57 0.38
N GLY A 60 22.61 1.21 1.48
CA GLY A 60 22.13 2.55 1.83
C GLY A 60 20.68 2.59 2.32
N GLY A 61 20.08 1.44 2.66
CA GLY A 61 18.71 1.38 3.18
C GLY A 61 17.63 1.65 2.14
N VAL A 62 17.99 1.61 0.86
CA VAL A 62 17.07 1.82 -0.26
C VAL A 62 16.43 0.48 -0.63
N MET A 63 15.12 0.45 -0.90
CA MET A 63 14.45 -0.79 -1.34
C MET A 63 15.07 -1.31 -2.65
N VAL A 64 15.13 -2.62 -2.80
CA VAL A 64 15.52 -3.26 -4.05
C VAL A 64 14.53 -2.87 -5.15
N GLU A 65 15.02 -2.25 -6.22
CA GLU A 65 14.21 -1.61 -7.28
C GLU A 65 13.15 -2.54 -7.90
N SER A 66 13.51 -3.79 -8.22
CA SER A 66 12.54 -4.76 -8.78
C SER A 66 11.46 -5.12 -7.77
N ALA A 67 11.83 -5.37 -6.51
CA ALA A 67 10.88 -5.71 -5.46
C ALA A 67 9.95 -4.53 -5.12
N ALA A 68 10.47 -3.29 -5.12
CA ALA A 68 9.67 -2.08 -4.95
C ALA A 68 8.64 -1.93 -6.08
N ARG A 69 9.05 -2.17 -7.33
CA ARG A 69 8.17 -2.14 -8.51
C ARG A 69 7.06 -3.18 -8.42
N GLU A 70 7.41 -4.42 -8.08
CA GLU A 70 6.46 -5.53 -7.91
C GLU A 70 5.47 -5.25 -6.78
N ALA A 71 5.94 -4.76 -5.63
CA ALA A 71 5.08 -4.38 -4.51
C ALA A 71 4.11 -3.24 -4.89
N ALA A 72 4.59 -2.23 -5.62
CA ALA A 72 3.75 -1.16 -6.13
C ALA A 72 2.72 -1.66 -7.16
N GLN A 73 3.07 -2.65 -7.98
CA GLN A 73 2.14 -3.29 -8.91
C GLN A 73 1.06 -4.07 -8.17
N ARG A 74 1.43 -4.89 -7.19
CA ARG A 74 0.47 -5.63 -6.35
C ARG A 74 -0.55 -4.72 -5.68
N LEU A 75 -0.12 -3.56 -5.16
CA LEU A 75 -1.02 -2.55 -4.60
C LEU A 75 -1.98 -1.93 -5.64
N ARG A 76 -1.60 -1.85 -6.92
CA ARG A 76 -2.48 -1.32 -7.98
C ARG A 76 -3.49 -2.35 -8.46
N GLU A 77 -3.09 -3.62 -8.45
CA GLU A 77 -3.89 -4.75 -8.93
C GLU A 77 -4.72 -5.39 -7.83
N THR A 78 -4.64 -4.89 -6.59
CA THR A 78 -5.42 -5.42 -5.47
C THR A 78 -6.92 -5.34 -5.76
N ASP A 79 -7.59 -6.49 -5.67
CA ASP A 79 -9.03 -6.57 -5.83
C ASP A 79 -9.76 -6.25 -4.52
N VAL A 80 -10.57 -5.18 -4.58
CA VAL A 80 -11.44 -4.76 -3.48
C VAL A 80 -12.79 -5.46 -3.63
N LEU A 81 -13.13 -6.29 -2.66
CA LEU A 81 -14.38 -7.06 -2.63
C LEU A 81 -15.53 -6.25 -2.04
N ALA A 82 -15.25 -5.41 -1.04
CA ALA A 82 -16.25 -4.55 -0.40
C ALA A 82 -15.62 -3.29 0.21
N THR A 83 -16.41 -2.21 0.27
CA THR A 83 -16.05 -0.97 0.96
C THR A 83 -17.13 -0.63 1.99
N VAL A 84 -16.71 -0.40 3.23
CA VAL A 84 -17.55 0.04 4.33
C VAL A 84 -17.12 1.45 4.75
N VAL A 85 -18.06 2.38 4.87
CA VAL A 85 -17.80 3.75 5.35
C VAL A 85 -18.75 4.08 6.48
N ALA A 86 -18.21 4.55 7.60
CA ALA A 86 -18.94 4.83 8.83
C ALA A 86 -19.89 3.68 9.24
N GLY A 87 -19.46 2.43 9.02
CA GLY A 87 -20.20 1.22 9.36
C GLY A 87 -21.29 0.82 8.37
N ARG A 88 -21.41 1.48 7.21
CA ARG A 88 -22.35 1.11 6.14
C ARG A 88 -21.62 0.49 4.96
N LEU A 89 -22.19 -0.56 4.39
CA LEU A 89 -21.69 -1.15 3.14
C LEU A 89 -22.04 -0.22 1.98
N GLU A 90 -21.03 0.48 1.45
CA GLU A 90 -21.19 1.46 0.37
C GLU A 90 -20.95 0.82 -1.01
N SER A 91 -20.13 -0.24 -1.09
CA SER A 91 -19.96 -1.01 -2.32
C SER A 91 -19.60 -2.47 -2.03
N GLN A 92 -20.02 -3.36 -2.94
CA GLN A 92 -19.69 -4.78 -2.94
C GLN A 92 -19.64 -5.25 -4.40
N ARG A 93 -18.63 -6.07 -4.73
CA ARG A 93 -18.49 -6.70 -6.05
C ARG A 93 -19.30 -7.99 -6.16
#